data_AF-A0A7K4SKF7-F1
#
_entry.id   AF-A0A7K4SKF7-F1
#
_cell.length_a   1.000
_cell.length_b   1.000
_cell.length_c   1.000
_cell.angle_alpha   90.00
_cell.angle_beta   90.00
_cell.angle_gamma   90.00
#
_symmetry.space_group_name_H-M   'P 1'
#
loop_
_entity.id
_entity.type
_entity.pdbx_description
1 polymer ?
#
loop_
_entity_poly.entity_id
_entity_poly.type
_entity_poly.pdbx_seq_one_letter_code
_entity_poly.pdbx_strand_id
1 'polypeptide(L)'
;AYIQGLLREEESDEERLEALRGVLAACLEEDLLNDVCREVVEKWSESQIVDAKEKKEDEIQAIASMMEKQARIVVKPKEVSQEEKQRKAALLAQYANVTDEEEYPFPDPVKTQALPALNTTPALFRNTNVEDVLNARKLERELLRDEFQKKKEQDKLQREKDKLAKQERKEKEKKRTQKGERKR
;
A
#
# COMPACT_ATOMS: atom_id res chain seq x y z
N ALA A 1 11.36 -21.80 -23.51
CA ALA A 1 9.91 -21.53 -23.47
C ALA A 1 9.08 -22.81 -23.46
N TYR A 2 9.19 -23.71 -24.47
CA TYR A 2 8.34 -24.91 -24.54
C TYR A 2 8.55 -25.91 -23.38
N ILE A 3 9.78 -26.41 -23.17
CA ILE A 3 10.10 -27.35 -22.07
C ILE A 3 9.77 -26.73 -20.70
N GLN A 4 10.02 -25.43 -20.54
CA GLN A 4 9.70 -24.71 -19.32
C GLN A 4 8.19 -24.59 -19.06
N GLY A 5 7.37 -24.53 -20.11
CA GLY A 5 5.91 -24.57 -20.00
C GLY A 5 5.44 -25.95 -19.59
N LEU A 6 5.94 -26.98 -20.26
CA LEU A 6 5.68 -28.38 -19.96
C LEU A 6 5.96 -28.72 -18.48
N LEU A 7 7.13 -28.32 -17.98
CA LEU A 7 7.53 -28.56 -16.59
C LEU A 7 6.70 -27.80 -15.54
N ARG A 8 5.98 -26.75 -15.98
CA ARG A 8 5.13 -25.91 -15.13
C ARG A 8 3.69 -26.41 -15.07
N GLU A 9 3.26 -27.17 -16.08
CA GLU A 9 1.92 -27.77 -16.18
C GLU A 9 1.81 -29.05 -15.35
N GLU A 10 2.87 -29.86 -15.30
CA GLU A 10 2.91 -31.09 -14.50
C GLU A 10 3.12 -30.79 -13.01
N GLU A 11 2.42 -31.53 -12.13
CA GLU A 11 2.41 -31.28 -10.69
C GLU A 11 3.53 -32.07 -9.97
N SER A 12 3.82 -33.29 -10.42
CA SER A 12 4.86 -34.17 -9.86
C SER A 12 6.13 -34.22 -10.72
N ASP A 13 7.27 -34.49 -10.08
CA ASP A 13 8.54 -34.77 -10.78
C ASP A 13 8.45 -36.03 -11.66
N GLU A 14 7.62 -37.00 -11.29
CA GLU A 14 7.39 -38.21 -12.09
C GLU A 14 6.61 -37.90 -13.38
N GLU A 15 5.62 -37.02 -13.30
CA GLU A 15 4.86 -36.55 -14.46
C GLU A 15 5.75 -35.69 -15.39
N ARG A 16 6.57 -34.81 -14.79
CA ARG A 16 7.59 -34.03 -15.52
C ARG A 16 8.56 -34.94 -16.27
N LEU A 17 9.00 -36.03 -15.66
CA LEU A 17 9.89 -37.02 -16.28
C LEU A 17 9.21 -37.73 -17.45
N GLU A 18 7.96 -38.15 -17.31
CA GLU A 18 7.23 -38.83 -18.37
C GLU A 18 6.95 -37.91 -19.56
N ALA A 19 6.54 -36.67 -19.28
CA ALA A 19 6.33 -35.64 -20.30
C ALA A 19 7.63 -35.32 -21.05
N LEU A 20 8.76 -35.19 -20.34
CA LEU A 20 10.07 -34.98 -20.95
C LEU A 20 10.51 -36.18 -21.79
N ARG A 21 10.29 -37.42 -21.33
CA ARG A 21 10.58 -38.63 -22.11
C ARG A 21 9.80 -38.65 -23.41
N GLY A 22 8.50 -38.37 -23.35
CA GLY A 22 7.65 -38.34 -24.54
C GLY A 22 8.11 -37.33 -25.59
N VAL A 23 8.62 -36.16 -25.16
CA VAL A 23 9.11 -35.11 -26.06
C VAL A 23 10.52 -35.38 -26.57
N LEU A 24 11.41 -35.90 -25.72
CA LEU A 24 12.83 -36.05 -26.03
C LEU A 24 13.21 -37.43 -26.61
N ALA A 25 12.34 -38.44 -26.49
CA ALA A 25 12.60 -39.79 -27.02
C ALA A 25 12.84 -39.82 -28.53
N ALA A 26 12.30 -38.86 -29.28
CA ALA A 26 12.55 -38.76 -30.72
C ALA A 26 13.93 -38.16 -31.06
N CYS A 27 14.62 -37.57 -30.08
CA CYS A 27 15.85 -36.80 -30.28
C CYS A 27 17.07 -37.41 -29.60
N LEU A 28 16.89 -38.28 -28.60
CA LEU A 28 17.97 -38.85 -27.79
C LEU A 28 17.84 -40.38 -27.73
N GLU A 29 18.99 -41.06 -27.64
CA GLU A 29 19.05 -42.49 -27.39
C GLU A 29 18.58 -42.81 -25.95
N GLU A 30 17.98 -43.99 -25.75
CA GLU A 30 17.34 -44.40 -24.48
C GLU A 30 18.26 -44.31 -23.26
N ASP A 31 19.55 -44.61 -23.46
CA ASP A 31 20.59 -44.57 -22.42
C ASP A 31 20.87 -43.13 -21.94
N LEU A 32 20.87 -42.15 -22.86
CA LEU A 32 21.11 -40.75 -22.55
C LEU A 32 19.81 -40.01 -22.14
N LEU A 33 18.68 -40.43 -22.68
CA LEU A 33 17.36 -39.84 -22.45
C LEU A 33 17.01 -39.83 -20.96
N ASN A 34 17.23 -40.96 -20.28
CA ASN A 34 16.93 -41.10 -18.85
C ASN A 34 17.69 -40.09 -17.99
N ASP A 35 18.99 -39.95 -18.25
CA ASP A 35 19.89 -39.12 -17.46
C ASP A 35 19.61 -37.64 -17.72
N VAL A 36 19.40 -37.25 -18.98
CA VAL A 36 19.05 -35.87 -19.35
C VAL A 36 17.69 -35.47 -18.77
N CYS A 37 16.67 -36.33 -18.84
CA CYS A 37 15.37 -36.02 -18.24
C CYS A 37 15.48 -35.80 -16.73
N ARG A 38 16.28 -36.62 -16.04
CA ARG A 38 16.52 -36.49 -14.59
C ARG A 38 17.24 -35.19 -14.25
N GLU A 39 18.32 -34.88 -14.97
CA GLU A 39 19.10 -33.66 -14.76
C GLU A 39 18.25 -32.39 -14.97
N VAL A 40 17.42 -32.38 -16.01
CA VAL A 40 16.53 -31.25 -16.30
C VAL A 40 15.53 -31.01 -15.17
N VAL A 41 14.93 -32.08 -14.61
CA VAL A 41 13.98 -31.98 -13.49
C VAL A 41 14.70 -31.51 -12.22
N GLU A 42 15.89 -32.03 -11.93
CA GLU A 42 16.70 -31.61 -10.79
C GLU A 42 17.07 -30.11 -10.89
N LYS A 43 17.57 -29.68 -12.05
CA LYS A 43 17.92 -28.27 -12.30
C LYS A 43 16.71 -27.35 -12.25
N TRP A 44 15.56 -27.82 -12.71
CA TRP A 44 14.30 -27.09 -12.58
C TRP A 44 13.91 -26.88 -11.13
N SER A 45 13.95 -27.93 -10.31
CA SER A 45 13.65 -27.87 -8.88
C SER A 45 14.62 -26.97 -8.11
N GLU A 46 15.92 -27.04 -8.41
CA GLU A 46 16.94 -26.12 -7.87
C GLU A 46 16.61 -24.66 -8.21
N SER A 47 16.26 -24.38 -9.47
CA SER A 47 15.90 -23.02 -9.92
C SER A 47 14.66 -22.48 -9.21
N GLN A 48 13.65 -23.32 -8.95
CA GLN A 48 12.45 -22.89 -8.22
C GLN A 48 12.75 -22.53 -6.78
N ILE A 49 13.70 -23.24 -6.14
CA ILE A 49 14.12 -22.95 -4.77
C ILE A 49 14.89 -21.62 -4.70
N VAL A 50 15.76 -21.35 -5.68
CA VAL A 50 16.50 -20.07 -5.78
C VAL A 50 15.54 -18.91 -6.02
N ASP A 51 14.64 -19.03 -7.01
CA ASP A 51 13.62 -18.01 -7.30
C ASP A 51 12.72 -17.73 -6.07
N ALA A 52 12.37 -18.78 -5.31
CA ALA A 52 11.58 -18.64 -4.10
C ALA A 52 12.38 -17.99 -2.94
N LYS A 53 13.69 -18.18 -2.87
CA LYS A 53 14.56 -17.51 -1.89
C LYS A 53 14.76 -16.04 -2.23
N GLU A 54 15.05 -15.72 -3.48
CA GLU A 54 15.21 -14.33 -3.95
C GLU A 54 13.93 -13.50 -3.70
N LYS A 55 12.75 -14.04 -4.04
CA LYS A 55 11.47 -13.38 -3.75
C LYS A 55 11.25 -13.11 -2.27
N LYS A 56 11.61 -14.05 -1.39
CA LYS A 56 11.49 -13.87 0.07
C LYS A 56 12.43 -12.78 0.57
N GLU A 57 13.64 -12.71 0.03
CA GLU A 57 14.63 -11.69 0.40
C GLU A 57 14.16 -10.29 -0.04
N ASP A 58 13.61 -10.16 -1.24
CA ASP A 58 12.99 -8.93 -1.74
C ASP A 58 11.80 -8.48 -0.88
N GLU A 59 10.93 -9.40 -0.47
CA GLU A 59 9.79 -9.12 0.42
C GLU A 59 10.25 -8.63 1.79
N ILE A 60 11.25 -9.28 2.39
CA ILE A 60 11.85 -8.87 3.66
C ILE A 60 12.45 -7.47 3.54
N GLN A 61 13.15 -7.19 2.45
CA GLN A 61 13.77 -5.88 2.21
C GLN A 61 12.72 -4.77 2.00
N ALA A 62 11.61 -5.07 1.33
CA ALA A 62 10.48 -4.15 1.20
C ALA A 62 9.84 -3.83 2.55
N ILE A 63 9.63 -4.84 3.41
CA ILE A 63 9.10 -4.65 4.77
C ILE A 63 10.07 -3.81 5.61
N ALA A 64 11.36 -4.10 5.58
CA ALA A 64 12.38 -3.32 6.29
C ALA A 64 12.37 -1.84 5.86
N SER A 65 12.30 -1.57 4.55
CA SER A 65 12.21 -0.21 4.03
C SER A 65 10.93 0.51 4.46
N MET A 66 9.80 -0.20 4.54
CA MET A 66 8.53 0.36 5.02
C MET A 66 8.61 0.72 6.51
N MET A 67 9.16 -0.19 7.34
CA MET A 67 9.34 0.06 8.77
C MET A 67 10.26 1.26 9.04
N GLU A 68 11.35 1.39 8.29
CA GLU A 68 12.26 2.54 8.40
C GLU A 68 11.55 3.86 8.09
N LYS A 69 10.72 3.90 7.04
CA LYS A 69 9.90 5.08 6.70
C LYS A 69 8.93 5.44 7.82
N GLN A 70 8.29 4.44 8.44
CA GLN A 70 7.38 4.66 9.57
C GLN A 70 8.13 5.14 10.81
N ALA A 71 9.29 4.57 11.12
CA ALA A 71 10.14 4.98 12.26
C ALA A 71 10.74 6.38 12.09
N ARG A 72 10.87 6.88 10.87
CA ARG A 72 11.31 8.27 10.60
C ARG A 72 10.19 9.30 10.80
N ILE A 73 8.93 8.87 10.78
CA ILE A 73 7.75 9.67 11.14
C ILE A 73 7.54 9.58 12.66
N VAL A 74 8.60 9.78 13.45
CA VAL A 74 8.43 10.03 14.88
C VAL A 74 7.95 11.47 15.04
N VAL A 75 6.72 11.57 15.52
CA VAL A 75 6.02 12.79 15.92
C VAL A 75 7.01 13.74 16.60
N LYS A 76 7.27 14.89 15.97
CA LYS A 76 7.97 15.98 16.65
C LYS A 76 7.23 16.24 17.95
N PRO A 77 7.86 16.14 19.13
CA PRO A 77 7.20 16.45 20.38
C PRO A 77 6.64 17.87 20.25
N LYS A 78 5.31 18.00 20.37
CA LYS A 78 4.62 19.28 20.28
C LYS A 78 5.27 20.23 21.29
N GLU A 79 5.77 21.36 20.83
CA GLU A 79 6.32 22.40 21.70
C GLU A 79 5.16 22.97 22.53
N VAL A 80 4.98 22.42 23.73
CA VAL A 80 3.93 22.85 24.65
C VAL A 80 4.29 24.25 25.16
N SER A 81 3.45 25.23 24.85
CA SER A 81 3.63 26.62 25.28
C SER A 81 3.65 26.71 26.81
N GLN A 82 4.33 27.73 27.34
CA GLN A 82 4.41 27.96 28.79
C GLN A 82 3.02 28.08 29.43
N GLU A 83 2.05 28.64 28.71
CA GLU A 83 0.66 28.77 29.16
C GLU A 83 -0.05 27.41 29.26
N GLU A 84 0.16 26.50 28.30
CA GLU A 84 -0.41 25.14 28.35
C GLU A 84 0.20 24.33 29.51
N LYS A 85 1.50 24.53 29.81
CA LYS A 85 2.15 23.94 30.99
C LYS A 85 1.57 24.47 32.29
N GLN A 86 1.35 25.79 32.39
CA GLN A 86 0.75 26.41 33.57
C GLN A 86 -0.69 25.95 33.78
N ARG A 87 -1.50 25.86 32.71
CA ARG A 87 -2.86 25.33 32.78
C ARG A 87 -2.90 23.87 33.24
N LYS A 88 -1.98 23.03 32.73
CA LYS A 88 -1.86 21.63 33.17
C LYS A 88 -1.44 21.54 34.64
N ALA A 89 -0.51 22.37 35.09
CA ALA A 89 -0.07 22.41 36.48
C ALA A 89 -1.18 22.90 37.43
N ALA A 90 -1.94 23.92 37.05
CA ALA A 90 -3.09 24.40 37.81
C ALA A 90 -4.18 23.33 37.94
N LEU A 91 -4.46 22.59 36.86
CA LEU A 91 -5.37 21.45 36.91
C LEU A 91 -4.86 20.36 37.86
N LEU A 92 -3.59 19.97 37.76
CA LEU A 92 -2.99 18.99 38.66
C LEU A 92 -3.05 19.43 40.13
N ALA A 93 -2.83 20.72 40.41
CA ALA A 93 -2.94 21.28 41.75
C ALA A 93 -4.37 21.21 42.32
N GLN A 94 -5.40 21.35 41.47
CA GLN A 94 -6.80 21.17 41.91
C GLN A 94 -7.07 19.74 42.40
N TYR A 95 -6.38 18.74 41.84
CA TYR A 95 -6.49 17.35 42.27
C TYR A 95 -5.50 16.98 43.40
N ALA A 96 -4.50 17.82 43.68
CA ALA A 96 -3.52 17.58 44.74
C ALA A 96 -4.12 17.69 46.16
N ASN A 97 -5.25 18.37 46.32
CA ASN A 97 -5.94 18.46 47.61
C ASN A 97 -6.84 17.24 47.92
N VAL A 98 -6.81 16.20 47.08
CA VAL A 98 -7.44 14.90 47.36
C VAL A 98 -6.37 13.97 47.92
N THR A 99 -5.80 14.32 49.08
CA THR A 99 -4.91 13.43 49.82
C THR A 99 -5.66 12.91 51.05
N ASP A 100 -6.15 11.67 50.93
CA ASP A 100 -6.16 10.61 51.95
C ASP A 100 -6.57 10.98 53.40
N GLU A 101 -7.75 11.55 53.60
CA GLU A 101 -8.43 11.54 54.90
C GLU A 101 -9.79 10.83 54.74
N GLU A 102 -9.77 9.52 54.49
CA GLU A 102 -10.95 8.66 54.68
C GLU A 102 -11.23 8.51 56.19
N GLU A 103 -11.85 9.51 56.80
CA GLU A 103 -12.59 9.31 58.05
C GLU A 103 -13.90 8.59 57.70
N TYR A 104 -13.95 7.27 57.94
CA TYR A 104 -15.15 6.44 57.74
C TYR A 104 -16.33 6.98 58.56
N PRO A 105 -17.38 7.54 57.93
CA PRO A 105 -18.56 7.97 58.66
C PRO A 105 -19.42 6.73 58.97
N PHE A 106 -19.50 6.37 60.25
CA PHE A 106 -20.59 5.53 60.74
C PHE A 106 -21.94 6.18 60.36
N PRO A 107 -22.90 5.46 59.77
CA PRO A 107 -24.12 6.07 59.27
C PRO A 107 -25.11 6.33 60.41
N ASP A 108 -25.24 7.60 60.82
CA ASP A 108 -26.45 8.06 61.53
C ASP A 108 -27.56 8.39 60.50
N PRO A 109 -28.77 7.83 60.65
CA PRO A 109 -29.75 7.78 59.57
C PRO A 109 -30.67 8.99 59.55
N VAL A 110 -30.18 10.23 59.67
CA VAL A 110 -31.05 11.41 59.53
C VAL A 110 -30.28 12.62 59.01
N LYS A 111 -30.32 12.84 57.69
CA LYS A 111 -30.40 14.16 56.99
C LYS A 111 -29.90 14.03 55.55
N THR A 112 -30.80 13.64 54.66
CA THR A 112 -30.63 13.81 53.21
C THR A 112 -30.89 15.29 52.89
N GLN A 113 -29.86 16.13 52.96
CA GLN A 113 -29.92 17.47 52.35
C GLN A 113 -29.33 17.39 50.93
N ALA A 114 -30.17 17.75 49.96
CA ALA A 114 -29.85 17.77 48.55
C ALA A 114 -28.69 18.73 48.26
N LEU A 115 -27.63 18.21 47.65
CA LEU A 115 -26.61 19.02 46.98
C LEU A 115 -27.20 19.61 45.69
N PRO A 116 -27.03 20.91 45.40
CA PRO A 116 -27.46 21.47 44.13
C PRO A 116 -26.62 20.85 43.01
N ALA A 117 -27.29 20.36 41.97
CA ALA A 117 -26.66 19.82 40.78
C ALA A 117 -25.68 20.85 40.20
N LEU A 118 -24.39 20.53 40.22
CA LEU A 118 -23.39 21.28 39.47
C LEU A 118 -23.45 20.77 38.02
N ASN A 119 -24.38 21.31 37.23
CA ASN A 119 -24.54 21.02 35.80
C ASN A 119 -23.43 21.64 34.94
N THR A 120 -22.18 21.46 35.35
CA THR A 120 -21.00 21.74 34.54
C THR A 120 -20.15 20.47 34.50
N THR A 121 -20.65 19.44 33.82
CA THR A 121 -19.75 18.44 33.27
C THR A 121 -18.81 19.16 32.31
N PRO A 122 -17.47 19.13 32.50
CA PRO A 122 -16.58 19.59 31.45
C PRO A 122 -16.96 18.77 30.22
N ALA A 123 -17.33 19.43 29.12
CA ALA A 123 -17.65 18.75 27.89
C ALA A 123 -16.44 17.89 27.50
N LEU A 124 -16.46 16.61 27.88
CA LEU A 124 -15.53 15.62 27.39
C LEU A 124 -15.60 15.76 25.87
N PHE A 125 -14.48 16.12 25.28
CA PHE A 125 -14.38 16.41 23.85
C PHE A 125 -15.16 15.36 23.07
N ARG A 126 -16.04 15.82 22.16
CA ARG A 126 -16.87 14.91 21.38
C ARG A 126 -15.96 13.95 20.63
N ASN A 127 -16.29 12.66 20.69
CA ASN A 127 -15.56 11.63 19.95
C ASN A 127 -15.80 11.86 18.45
N THR A 128 -14.78 12.33 17.73
CA THR A 128 -14.84 12.54 16.27
C THR A 128 -14.41 11.31 15.49
N ASN A 129 -13.94 10.25 16.15
CA ASN A 129 -13.39 9.07 15.46
C ASN A 129 -14.36 8.48 14.44
N VAL A 130 -15.65 8.44 14.75
CA VAL A 130 -16.68 7.95 13.81
C VAL A 130 -16.83 8.90 12.62
N GLU A 131 -16.84 10.20 12.85
CA GLU A 131 -16.91 11.21 11.77
C GLU A 131 -15.65 11.20 10.90
N ASP A 132 -14.47 11.07 11.51
CA ASP A 132 -13.17 11.04 10.85
C ASP A 132 -13.03 9.79 9.95
N VAL A 133 -13.44 8.62 10.44
CA VAL A 133 -13.45 7.38 9.64
C VAL A 133 -14.42 7.47 8.47
N LEU A 134 -15.61 8.04 8.67
CA LEU A 134 -16.59 8.22 7.60
C LEU A 134 -16.10 9.23 6.55
N ASN A 135 -15.47 10.33 6.98
CA ASN A 135 -14.89 11.34 6.11
C ASN A 135 -13.70 10.80 5.31
N ALA A 136 -12.81 10.02 5.93
CA ALA A 136 -11.70 9.37 5.23
C ALA A 136 -12.19 8.44 4.12
N ARG A 137 -13.17 7.58 4.42
CA ARG A 137 -13.77 6.66 3.43
C ARG A 137 -14.48 7.41 2.30
N LYS A 138 -15.09 8.56 2.60
CA LYS A 138 -15.73 9.42 1.59
C LYS A 138 -14.68 10.07 0.68
N LEU A 139 -13.59 10.58 1.25
CA LEU A 139 -12.49 11.19 0.51
C LEU A 139 -11.81 10.18 -0.42
N GLU A 140 -11.55 8.95 0.04
CA GLU A 140 -11.01 7.88 -0.80
C GLU A 140 -11.91 7.60 -2.02
N ARG A 141 -13.23 7.58 -1.81
CA ARG A 141 -14.20 7.38 -2.90
C ARG A 141 -14.19 8.55 -3.90
N GLU A 142 -14.06 9.77 -3.42
CA GLU A 142 -13.97 10.96 -4.28
C GLU A 142 -12.65 10.96 -5.07
N LEU A 143 -11.53 10.66 -4.42
CA LEU A 143 -10.22 10.51 -5.08
C LEU A 143 -10.25 9.48 -6.20
N LEU A 144 -10.83 8.30 -5.96
CA LEU A 144 -10.96 7.26 -6.99
C LEU A 144 -11.80 7.73 -8.20
N ARG A 145 -12.84 8.55 -7.97
CA ARG A 145 -13.64 9.13 -9.06
C ARG A 145 -12.83 10.16 -9.83
N ASP A 146 -12.13 11.05 -9.15
CA ASP A 146 -11.31 12.10 -9.76
C ASP A 146 -10.13 11.51 -10.54
N GLU A 147 -9.47 10.47 -10.02
CA GLU A 147 -8.40 9.75 -10.73
C GLU A 147 -8.91 9.09 -12.01
N PHE A 148 -10.08 8.46 -11.97
CA PHE A 148 -10.71 7.89 -13.16
C PHE A 148 -11.05 8.97 -14.19
N GLN A 149 -11.62 10.09 -13.74
CA GLN A 149 -11.95 11.23 -14.60
C GLN A 149 -10.70 11.81 -15.25
N LYS A 150 -9.64 12.02 -14.45
CA LYS A 150 -8.35 12.55 -14.90
C LYS A 150 -7.67 11.62 -15.89
N LYS A 151 -7.72 10.30 -15.68
CA LYS A 151 -7.21 9.31 -16.63
C LYS A 151 -7.95 9.39 -17.97
N LYS A 152 -9.29 9.50 -17.92
CA LYS A 152 -10.11 9.68 -19.13
C LYS A 152 -9.78 10.98 -19.87
N GLU A 153 -9.53 12.07 -19.15
CA GLU A 153 -9.14 13.35 -19.74
C GLU A 153 -7.72 13.31 -20.33
N GLN A 154 -6.77 12.66 -19.66
CA GLN A 154 -5.42 12.46 -20.18
C GLN A 154 -5.44 11.63 -21.47
N ASP A 155 -6.20 10.54 -21.50
CA ASP A 155 -6.37 9.73 -22.71
C ASP A 155 -6.98 10.54 -23.86
N LYS A 156 -7.93 11.42 -23.56
CA LYS A 156 -8.54 12.32 -24.55
C LYS A 156 -7.51 13.33 -25.09
N LEU A 157 -6.77 13.99 -24.20
CA LEU A 157 -5.73 14.96 -24.55
C LEU A 157 -4.62 14.32 -25.38
N GLN A 158 -4.21 13.09 -25.04
CA GLN A 158 -3.20 12.37 -25.79
C GLN A 158 -3.67 12.06 -27.22
N ARG A 159 -4.93 11.62 -27.39
CA ARG A 159 -5.52 11.43 -28.73
C ARG A 159 -5.60 12.73 -29.54
N GLU A 160 -5.94 13.84 -28.90
CA GLU A 160 -5.98 15.15 -29.57
C GLU A 160 -4.58 15.63 -29.96
N LYS A 161 -3.59 15.45 -29.08
CA LYS A 161 -2.18 15.76 -29.34
C LYS A 161 -1.64 14.95 -30.53
N ASP A 162 -1.95 13.66 -30.60
CA ASP A 162 -1.53 12.81 -31.72
C ASP A 162 -2.21 13.20 -33.04
N LYS A 163 -3.48 13.61 -32.99
CA LYS A 163 -4.20 14.14 -34.17
C LYS A 163 -3.58 15.44 -34.67
N LEU A 164 -3.29 16.39 -33.78
CA LEU A 164 -2.64 17.65 -34.11
C LEU A 164 -1.24 17.43 -34.67
N ALA A 165 -0.44 16.56 -34.05
CA ALA A 165 0.90 16.24 -34.55
C ALA A 165 0.87 15.63 -35.98
N LYS A 166 -0.12 14.79 -36.28
CA LYS A 166 -0.33 14.25 -37.65
C LYS A 166 -0.72 15.36 -38.63
N GLN A 167 -1.60 16.28 -38.24
CA GLN A 167 -1.97 17.42 -39.08
C GLN A 167 -0.79 18.35 -39.32
N GLU A 168 -0.02 18.68 -38.28
CA GLU A 168 1.16 19.54 -38.38
C GLU A 168 2.24 18.94 -39.28
N ARG A 169 2.46 17.61 -39.22
CA ARG A 169 3.36 16.91 -40.15
C ARG A 169 2.89 17.03 -41.59
N LYS A 170 1.59 16.79 -41.85
CA LYS A 170 0.98 16.94 -43.18
C LYS A 170 1.10 18.37 -43.70
N GLU A 171 0.91 19.38 -42.85
CA GLU A 171 1.04 20.78 -43.23
C GLU A 171 2.50 21.20 -43.47
N LYS A 172 3.44 20.75 -42.63
CA LYS A 172 4.89 20.98 -42.85
C LYS A 172 5.34 20.37 -44.16
N GLU A 173 4.88 19.17 -44.49
CA GLU A 173 5.16 18.51 -45.77
C GLU A 173 4.56 19.27 -46.95
N LYS A 174 3.29 19.68 -46.88
CA LYS A 174 2.64 20.53 -47.90
C LYS A 174 3.35 21.87 -48.10
N LYS A 175 3.79 22.53 -47.01
CA LYS A 175 4.57 23.77 -47.08
C LYS A 175 5.96 23.54 -47.69
N ARG A 176 6.57 22.36 -47.50
CA ARG A 176 7.86 22.01 -48.08
C ARG A 176 7.76 21.78 -49.59
N THR A 177 6.71 21.10 -50.07
CA THR A 177 6.53 20.82 -51.50
C THR A 177 6.08 22.06 -52.27
N GLN A 178 5.20 22.90 -51.71
CA GLN A 178 4.73 24.13 -52.37
C GLN A 178 5.84 25.20 -52.54
N LYS A 179 6.82 25.24 -51.63
CA LYS A 179 8.02 26.11 -51.80
C LYS A 179 8.97 25.63 -52.89
N GLY A 180 8.91 24.35 -53.27
CA GLY A 180 9.73 23.78 -54.34
C GLY A 180 9.24 24.15 -55.74
N GLU A 181 7.93 24.27 -55.93
CA GLU A 181 7.32 24.64 -57.22
C GLU A 181 7.43 26.14 -57.51
N ARG A 182 7.33 27.02 -56.50
CA ARG A 182 7.53 28.48 -56.69
C ARG A 182 8.98 28.89 -57.00
N LYS A 183 9.94 27.98 -56.84
CA LYS A 183 11.37 28.22 -57.06
C LYS A 183 11.89 27.62 -58.38
N ARG A 184 11.03 26.92 -59.13
CA ARG A 184 11.33 26.42 -60.49
C ARG A 184 10.65 27.30 -61.52
#